data_AF-A0A5E7ECJ6-F1
#
_entry.id   AF-A0A5E7ECJ6-F1
#
_cell.length_a   1.000
_cell.length_b   1.000
_cell.length_c   1.000
_cell.angle_alpha   90.00
_cell.angle_beta   90.00
_cell.angle_gamma   90.00
#
_symmetry.space_group_name_H-M   'P 1'
#
loop_
_entity.id
_entity.type
_entity.pdbx_description
1 polymer ?
#
loop_
_entity_poly.entity_id
_entity_poly.type
_entity_poly.pdbx_seq_one_letter_code
_entity_poly.pdbx_strand_id
1 'polypeptide(L)'
;MTTSIPTLKDVADEAEFKLICAKENLSWLAAIARAMARDVEVGGCRDTGALVGLVNFLDDTGFGSIDEAIDQFKEIAATQNAKSQNVPHASMEVPT
;
A
#
# COMPACT_ATOMS: atom_id res chain seq x y z
N MET A 1 8.11 -19.81 -18.70
CA MET A 1 6.85 -19.09 -18.51
C MET A 1 7.09 -17.64 -18.89
N THR A 2 6.33 -17.10 -19.84
CA THR A 2 6.40 -15.68 -20.22
C THR A 2 5.61 -14.88 -19.19
N THR A 3 6.31 -14.25 -18.23
CA THR A 3 5.70 -13.32 -17.29
C THR A 3 5.21 -12.10 -18.06
N SER A 4 3.89 -11.93 -18.15
CA SER A 4 3.31 -10.71 -18.73
C SER A 4 3.75 -9.53 -17.89
N ILE A 5 4.40 -8.55 -18.52
CA ILE A 5 4.77 -7.31 -17.83
C ILE A 5 3.46 -6.58 -17.50
N PRO A 6 3.17 -6.27 -16.22
CA PRO A 6 1.94 -5.58 -15.85
C PRO A 6 1.86 -4.23 -16.57
N THR A 7 0.67 -3.91 -17.07
CA THR A 7 0.43 -2.62 -17.72
C THR A 7 0.34 -1.53 -16.67
N LEU A 8 0.53 -0.27 -17.09
CA LEU A 8 0.36 0.87 -16.17
C LEU A 8 -1.03 0.91 -15.53
N LYS A 9 -2.05 0.43 -16.26
CA LYS A 9 -3.41 0.31 -15.74
C LYS A 9 -3.52 -0.72 -14.62
N ASP A 10 -2.94 -1.91 -14.82
CA ASP A 10 -2.97 -2.98 -13.80
C ASP A 10 -2.33 -2.52 -12.48
N VAL A 11 -1.24 -1.75 -12.59
CA VAL A 11 -0.56 -1.16 -11.43
C VAL A 11 -1.41 -0.09 -10.75
N ALA A 12 -2.06 0.78 -11.53
CA ALA A 12 -2.90 1.84 -10.99
C ALA A 12 -4.14 1.27 -10.27
N ASP A 13 -4.77 0.24 -10.84
CA ASP A 13 -5.93 -0.43 -10.25
C ASP A 13 -5.52 -1.14 -8.92
N GLU A 14 -4.37 -1.80 -8.90
CA GLU A 14 -3.81 -2.43 -7.69
C GLU A 14 -3.47 -1.39 -6.60
N ALA A 15 -2.91 -0.25 -7.00
CA ALA A 15 -2.60 0.85 -6.10
C ALA A 15 -3.85 1.44 -5.43
N GLU A 16 -4.90 1.65 -6.22
CA GLU A 16 -6.18 2.15 -5.73
C GLU A 16 -6.77 1.17 -4.70
N PHE A 17 -6.76 -0.13 -5.02
CA PHE A 17 -7.21 -1.17 -4.09
C PHE A 17 -6.44 -1.13 -2.77
N LYS A 18 -5.10 -1.07 -2.83
CA LYS A 18 -4.26 -1.00 -1.62
C LYS A 18 -4.49 0.26 -0.81
N LEU A 19 -4.74 1.41 -1.45
CA LEU A 19 -5.11 2.66 -0.76
C LEU A 19 -6.46 2.55 -0.03
N ILE A 20 -7.44 1.88 -0.63
CA ILE A 20 -8.73 1.61 0.01
C ILE A 20 -8.53 0.72 1.24
N CYS A 21 -7.75 -0.37 1.12
CA CYS A 21 -7.41 -1.23 2.25
C CYS A 21 -6.69 -0.46 3.36
N ALA A 22 -5.70 0.37 3.03
CA ALA A 22 -4.99 1.19 4.01
C ALA A 22 -5.93 2.15 4.77
N LYS A 23 -6.89 2.77 4.06
CA LYS A 23 -7.91 3.63 4.68
C LYS A 23 -8.81 2.88 5.67
N GLU A 24 -9.26 1.68 5.30
CA GLU A 24 -10.07 0.84 6.20
C GLU A 24 -9.26 0.41 7.43
N ASN A 25 -8.01 0.01 7.23
CA ASN A 25 -7.08 -0.35 8.29
C ASN A 25 -6.87 0.79 9.30
N LEU A 26 -6.65 2.01 8.82
CA LEU A 26 -6.55 3.21 9.67
C LEU A 26 -7.86 3.48 10.45
N SER A 27 -9.01 3.21 9.83
CA SER A 27 -10.32 3.37 10.47
C SER A 27 -10.52 2.38 11.62
N TRP A 28 -10.07 1.13 11.45
CA TRP A 28 -10.11 0.12 12.50
C TRP A 28 -9.16 0.45 13.65
N LEU A 29 -7.92 0.87 13.34
CA LEU A 29 -6.96 1.32 14.37
C LEU A 29 -7.50 2.50 15.17
N ALA A 30 -8.12 3.48 14.52
CA ALA A 30 -8.76 4.60 15.19
C ALA A 30 -9.93 4.16 16.09
N ALA A 31 -10.70 3.14 15.69
CA ALA A 31 -11.77 2.59 16.51
C ALA A 31 -11.23 1.87 17.75
N ILE A 32 -10.16 1.08 17.61
CA ILE A 32 -9.49 0.41 18.73
C ILE A 32 -8.94 1.43 19.72
N ALA A 33 -8.26 2.48 19.24
CA ALA A 33 -7.74 3.55 20.09
C ALA A 33 -8.85 4.24 20.89
N ARG A 34 -10.00 4.54 20.26
CA ARG A 34 -11.17 5.10 20.95
C ARG A 34 -11.76 4.13 21.98
N ALA A 35 -11.80 2.83 21.67
CA ALA A 35 -12.28 1.82 22.61
C ALA A 35 -11.38 1.72 23.84
N MET A 36 -10.05 1.73 23.65
CA MET A 36 -9.08 1.75 24.75
C MET A 36 -9.24 3.00 25.61
N ALA A 37 -9.31 4.19 25.02
CA ALA A 37 -9.51 5.43 25.76
C ALA A 37 -10.78 5.38 26.61
N ARG A 38 -11.88 4.89 26.05
CA ARG A 38 -13.16 4.75 26.77
C ARG A 38 -13.10 3.71 27.89
N ASP A 39 -12.41 2.59 27.68
CA ASP A 39 -12.23 1.55 28.70
C ASP A 39 -11.38 2.07 29.88
N VAL A 40 -10.38 2.89 29.62
CA VAL A 40 -9.61 3.58 30.66
C VAL A 40 -10.49 4.56 31.44
N GLU A 41 -11.29 5.38 30.74
CA GLU A 41 -12.13 6.41 31.38
C GLU A 41 -13.30 5.85 32.19
N VAL A 42 -13.96 4.81 31.68
CA VAL A 42 -15.27 4.35 32.21
C VAL A 42 -15.27 2.86 32.58
N GLY A 43 -14.43 2.06 31.93
CA GLY A 43 -14.41 0.59 32.08
C GLY A 43 -13.46 0.08 33.17
N GLY A 44 -12.63 0.94 33.76
CA GLY A 44 -11.62 0.54 34.74
C GLY A 44 -10.47 -0.27 34.14
N CYS A 45 -10.13 -0.01 32.87
CA CYS A 45 -9.07 -0.68 32.12
C CYS A 45 -9.27 -2.20 31.96
N ARG A 46 -10.51 -2.69 32.00
CA ARG A 46 -10.80 -4.13 31.98
C ARG A 46 -10.42 -4.79 30.65
N ASP A 47 -10.68 -4.09 29.56
CA ASP A 47 -10.56 -4.62 28.20
C ASP A 47 -9.28 -4.13 27.49
N THR A 48 -8.58 -3.15 28.08
CA THR A 48 -7.36 -2.52 27.54
C THR A 48 -6.27 -3.53 27.21
N GLY A 49 -6.03 -4.54 28.06
CA GLY A 49 -5.02 -5.57 27.80
C GLY A 49 -5.33 -6.42 26.57
N ALA A 50 -6.60 -6.78 26.37
CA ALA A 50 -7.04 -7.53 25.19
C ALA A 50 -6.95 -6.66 23.91
N LEU A 51 -7.28 -5.37 24.01
CA LEU A 51 -7.18 -4.43 22.90
C LEU A 51 -5.72 -4.19 22.47
N VAL A 52 -4.78 -4.10 23.42
CA VAL A 52 -3.34 -4.08 23.10
C VAL A 52 -2.91 -5.37 22.41
N GLY A 53 -3.35 -6.52 22.91
CA GLY A 53 -3.08 -7.82 22.27
C GLY A 53 -3.59 -7.89 20.84
N LEU A 54 -4.78 -7.33 20.57
CA LEU A 54 -5.32 -7.23 19.21
C LEU A 54 -4.45 -6.35 18.31
N VAL A 55 -4.00 -5.18 18.78
CA VAL A 55 -3.11 -4.32 17.98
C VAL A 55 -1.80 -5.02 17.63
N ASN A 56 -1.18 -5.70 18.60
CA ASN A 56 0.06 -6.45 18.35
C ASN A 56 -0.15 -7.59 17.34
N PHE A 57 -1.26 -8.33 17.44
CA PHE A 57 -1.58 -9.36 16.46
C PHE A 57 -1.78 -8.80 15.04
N LEU A 58 -2.41 -7.62 14.92
CA LEU A 58 -2.55 -6.96 13.63
C LEU A 58 -1.16 -6.56 13.07
N ASP A 59 -0.28 -5.99 13.90
CA ASP A 59 1.08 -5.66 13.50
C ASP A 59 1.86 -6.91 13.03
N ASP A 60 1.83 -7.99 13.82
CA ASP A 60 2.51 -9.26 13.52
C ASP A 60 2.02 -9.94 12.22
N THR A 61 0.75 -9.70 11.84
CA THR A 61 0.16 -10.28 10.62
C THR A 61 0.39 -9.43 9.38
N GLY A 62 1.19 -8.37 9.48
CA GLY A 62 1.52 -7.50 8.34
C GLY A 62 0.33 -6.66 7.90
N PHE A 63 -0.49 -6.22 8.86
CA PHE A 63 -1.70 -5.43 8.62
C PHE A 63 -1.42 -4.22 7.72
N GLY A 64 -1.75 -4.39 6.44
CA GLY A 64 -1.69 -3.36 5.40
C GLY A 64 -0.70 -3.59 4.26
N SER A 65 0.24 -4.54 4.35
CA SER A 65 1.25 -4.81 3.30
C SER A 65 1.89 -3.54 2.70
N ILE A 66 1.92 -2.45 3.47
CA ILE A 66 2.06 -1.09 2.92
C ILE A 66 3.46 -0.92 2.36
N ASP A 67 4.46 -1.48 3.05
CA ASP A 67 5.85 -1.45 2.61
C ASP A 67 6.08 -2.24 1.33
N GLU A 68 5.49 -3.44 1.19
CA GLU A 68 5.54 -4.22 -0.07
C GLU A 68 4.86 -3.48 -1.22
N ALA A 69 3.74 -2.80 -0.95
CA ALA A 69 3.05 -1.97 -1.95
C ALA A 69 3.91 -0.79 -2.42
N ILE A 70 4.59 -0.13 -1.48
CA ILE A 70 5.50 0.98 -1.75
C ILE A 70 6.69 0.50 -2.59
N ASP A 71 7.25 -0.66 -2.27
CA ASP A 71 8.41 -1.18 -3.00
C ASP A 71 8.05 -1.62 -4.43
N GLN A 72 6.88 -2.24 -4.63
CA GLN A 72 6.35 -2.49 -5.98
C GLN A 72 6.19 -1.18 -6.77
N PHE A 73 5.68 -0.13 -6.14
CA PHE A 73 5.55 1.19 -6.77
C PHE A 73 6.89 1.78 -7.21
N LYS A 74 7.91 1.70 -6.35
CA LYS A 74 9.26 2.19 -6.67
C LYS A 74 9.87 1.41 -7.84
N GLU A 75 9.71 0.09 -7.86
CA GLU A 75 10.20 -0.76 -8.94
C GLU A 75 9.54 -0.41 -10.29
N ILE A 76 8.23 -0.17 -10.27
CA ILE A 76 7.47 0.20 -11.46
C ILE A 76 7.85 1.61 -11.94
N ALA A 77 7.99 2.58 -11.02
CA ALA A 77 8.45 3.93 -11.35
C ALA A 77 9.86 3.93 -11.97
N ALA A 78 10.77 3.10 -11.44
CA ALA A 78 12.10 2.91 -12.02
C ALA A 78 12.04 2.30 -13.43
N THR A 79 11.17 1.29 -13.63
CA THR A 79 11.00 0.61 -14.92
C THR A 79 10.38 1.53 -15.99
N GLN A 80 9.44 2.41 -15.62
CA GLN A 80 8.86 3.39 -16.54
C GLN A 80 9.89 4.44 -16.97
N ASN A 81 10.66 4.98 -16.02
CA ASN A 81 11.74 5.93 -16.34
C ASN A 81 12.78 5.32 -17.30
N ALA A 82 13.14 4.05 -17.11
CA ALA A 82 14.06 3.34 -18.00
C ALA A 82 13.50 3.15 -19.42
N LYS A 83 12.19 2.91 -19.58
CA LYS A 83 11.54 2.79 -20.91
C LYS A 83 11.48 4.13 -21.65
N SER A 84 11.24 5.24 -20.95
CA SER A 84 11.18 6.58 -21.56
C SER A 84 12.53 7.06 -22.09
N GLN A 85 13.65 6.59 -21.53
CA GLN A 85 15.00 6.95 -22.00
C GLN A 85 15.49 6.14 -23.21
N ASN A 86 14.80 5.06 -23.59
CA ASN A 86 15.22 4.17 -24.67
C ASN A 86 14.47 4.36 -25.99
N VAL A 87 13.79 5.51 -26.20
CA VAL A 87 13.21 5.84 -27.51
C VAL A 87 14.37 6.31 -28.42
N PRO A 88 14.76 5.55 -29.46
CA PRO A 88 15.82 5.98 -30.36
C PRO A 88 15.31 7.20 -31.11
N HIS A 89 16.06 8.29 -31.08
CA HIS A 89 15.86 9.44 -31.95
C HIS A 89 16.14 8.99 -33.39
N ALA A 90 15.15 8.38 -34.04
CA ALA A 90 15.24 8.03 -35.45
C ALA A 90 15.29 9.35 -36.24
N SER A 91 16.49 9.68 -36.71
CA SER A 91 16.74 10.80 -37.61
C SER A 91 15.77 10.73 -38.79
N MET A 92 14.99 11.80 -38.93
CA MET A 92 14.05 12.02 -40.01
C MET A 92 14.87 12.33 -41.28
N GLU A 93 15.24 11.33 -42.06
CA GLU A 93 15.74 11.55 -43.42
C GLU A 93 14.53 11.76 -44.34
N VAL A 94 14.38 12.98 -44.83
CA VAL A 94 13.38 13.37 -45.84
C VAL A 94 14.01 13.17 -47.22
N PRO A 95 13.49 12.28 -48.09
CA PRO A 95 13.99 12.16 -49.45
C PRO A 95 13.37 13.27 -50.32
N THR A 96 14.24 14.03 -50.99
CA THR A 96 13.92 14.90 -52.14
C THR A 96 13.68 14.11 -53.40
#